data_AF-A0A951M263-F1
#
_entry.id   AF-A0A951M263-F1
#
_cell.length_a   1.000
_cell.length_b   1.000
_cell.length_c   1.000
_cell.angle_alpha   90.00
_cell.angle_beta   90.00
_cell.angle_gamma   90.00
#
_symmetry.space_group_name_H-M   'P 1'
#
loop_
_entity.id
_entity.type
_entity.pdbx_description
1 polymer ?
#
loop_
_entity_poly.entity_id
_entity_poly.type
_entity_poly.pdbx_seq_one_letter_code
_entity_poly.pdbx_strand_id
1 'polypeptide(L)' 'MRKIRLFCAAILVLFGTATVATYAASPEEEVKAAYFAWDQAFSKGDAKAIAAFYAQDAILLPSTHVVIKGPEGVEKFF' A
#
# COMPACT_ATOMS: atom_id res chain seq x y z
N MET A 1 30.79 -38.60 -16.60
CA MET A 1 30.56 -37.17 -16.91
C MET A 1 29.16 -36.85 -17.47
N ARG A 2 28.56 -37.69 -18.34
CA ARG A 2 27.19 -37.49 -18.87
C ARG A 2 26.09 -37.49 -17.79
N LYS A 3 26.21 -38.35 -16.77
CA LYS A 3 25.25 -38.44 -15.65
C LYS A 3 25.33 -37.23 -14.68
N ILE A 4 26.50 -36.60 -14.54
CA ILE A 4 26.71 -35.41 -13.69
C ILE A 4 26.11 -34.15 -14.35
N ARG A 5 26.21 -34.03 -15.69
CA ARG A 5 25.56 -32.96 -16.44
C ARG A 5 24.03 -33.06 -16.42
N LEU A 6 23.47 -34.27 -16.44
CA LEU A 6 22.02 -34.47 -16.26
C LEU A 6 21.55 -34.14 -14.84
N PHE A 7 22.37 -34.39 -13.81
CA PHE A 7 22.02 -34.09 -12.43
C PHE A 7 22.00 -32.58 -12.15
N CYS A 8 22.95 -31.82 -12.71
CA CYS A 8 22.95 -30.35 -12.61
C CYS A 8 21.80 -29.70 -13.40
N ALA A 9 21.41 -30.27 -14.54
CA ALA A 9 20.26 -29.78 -15.32
C ALA A 9 18.91 -30.01 -14.60
N ALA A 10 18.77 -31.11 -13.85
CA ALA A 10 17.56 -31.39 -13.06
C ALA A 10 17.37 -30.44 -11.88
N ILE A 11 18.46 -29.99 -11.23
CA ILE A 11 18.41 -29.06 -10.09
C ILE A 11 18.03 -27.63 -10.55
N LEU A 12 18.44 -27.23 -11.75
CA LEU A 12 18.09 -25.92 -12.34
C LEU A 12 16.60 -25.81 -12.75
N VAL A 13 15.93 -26.93 -13.05
CA VAL A 13 14.50 -26.94 -13.40
C VAL A 13 13.60 -26.90 -12.16
N LEU A 14 14.05 -27.46 -11.03
CA LEU A 14 13.31 -27.48 -9.77
C LEU A 14 13.23 -26.12 -9.06
N PHE A 15 14.16 -25.19 -9.33
CA PHE A 15 14.12 -23.83 -8.80
C PHE A 15 13.52 -22.79 -9.77
N GLY A 16 13.28 -23.14 -11.03
CA GLY A 16 12.86 -22.20 -12.07
C GLY A 16 11.35 -21.94 -12.20
N THR A 17 10.49 -22.64 -11.45
CA THR A 17 9.03 -22.61 -11.67
C THR A 17 8.19 -22.24 -10.46
N ALA A 18 8.81 -21.91 -9.31
CA ALA A 18 8.09 -21.32 -8.21
C ALA A 18 7.81 -19.83 -8.49
N THR A 19 6.97 -19.54 -9.49
CA THR A 19 6.26 -18.27 -9.53
C THR A 19 5.37 -18.26 -8.29
N VAL A 20 5.83 -17.61 -7.22
CA VAL A 20 4.97 -17.27 -6.09
C VAL A 20 3.91 -16.35 -6.67
N ALA A 21 2.73 -16.90 -6.95
CA ALA A 21 1.59 -16.14 -7.41
C ALA A 21 1.28 -15.12 -6.31
N THR A 22 1.68 -13.88 -6.53
CA THR A 22 1.34 -12.76 -5.66
C THR A 22 -0.11 -12.44 -5.99
N TYR A 23 -1.03 -12.95 -5.18
CA TYR A 23 -2.42 -12.52 -5.27
C TYR A 23 -2.48 -11.04 -4.89
N ALA A 24 -3.24 -10.26 -5.66
CA ALA A 24 -3.60 -8.92 -5.23
C ALA A 24 -4.27 -9.02 -3.85
N ALA A 25 -3.98 -8.08 -2.97
CA ALA A 25 -4.64 -8.01 -1.67
C ALA A 25 -6.16 -7.92 -1.89
N SER A 26 -6.93 -8.52 -0.99
CA SER A 26 -8.37 -8.30 -0.98
C SER A 26 -8.67 -6.82 -0.70
N PRO A 27 -9.83 -6.30 -1.14
CA PRO A 27 -10.23 -4.94 -0.80
C PRO A 27 -10.23 -4.65 0.71
N GLU A 28 -10.52 -5.66 1.55
CA GLU A 28 -10.46 -5.52 3.01
C GLU A 28 -9.03 -5.31 3.51
N GLU A 29 -8.07 -6.07 2.99
CA GLU A 29 -6.66 -5.94 3.33
C GLU A 29 -6.09 -4.59 2.86
N GLU A 30 -6.47 -4.13 1.67
CA GLU A 30 -6.08 -2.82 1.14
C GLU A 30 -6.60 -1.67 2.02
N VAL A 31 -7.87 -1.72 2.43
CA VAL A 31 -8.47 -0.71 3.31
C VAL A 31 -7.77 -0.70 4.67
N LYS A 32 -7.52 -1.88 5.28
CA LYS A 32 -6.80 -1.99 6.56
C LYS A 32 -5.38 -1.40 6.46
N ALA A 33 -4.67 -1.68 5.38
CA ALA A 33 -3.34 -1.12 5.14
C ALA A 33 -3.38 0.40 4.99
N ALA A 34 -4.37 0.95 4.28
CA ALA A 34 -4.56 2.39 4.12
C ALA A 34 -4.82 3.08 5.48
N TYR A 35 -5.71 2.52 6.32
CA TYR A 35 -5.96 3.04 7.67
C TYR A 35 -4.68 3.04 8.53
N PHE A 36 -3.93 1.94 8.52
CA PHE A 36 -2.69 1.85 9.29
C PHE A 36 -1.64 2.89 8.85
N ALA A 37 -1.52 3.13 7.54
CA ALA A 37 -0.61 4.13 7.01
C ALA A 37 -1.07 5.57 7.35
N TRP A 38 -2.37 5.82 7.32
CA TRP A 38 -2.96 7.09 7.77
C TRP A 38 -2.67 7.34 9.25
N ASP A 39 -2.89 6.35 10.13
CA ASP A 39 -2.62 6.46 11.58
C ASP A 39 -1.15 6.77 11.87
N GLN A 40 -0.23 6.21 11.10
CA GLN A 40 1.18 6.52 11.22
C GLN A 40 1.50 7.96 10.81
N ALA A 41 0.88 8.48 9.75
CA ALA A 41 1.05 9.87 9.33
C ALA A 41 0.48 10.82 10.40
N PHE A 42 -0.70 10.52 10.93
CA PHE A 42 -1.32 11.26 12.02
C PHE A 42 -0.45 11.27 13.28
N SER A 43 0.07 10.11 13.69
CA SER A 43 0.94 10.00 14.87
C SER A 43 2.25 10.79 14.73
N LYS A 44 2.69 11.08 13.51
CA LYS A 44 3.87 11.91 13.20
C LYS A 44 3.55 13.39 13.02
N GLY A 45 2.28 13.77 12.98
CA GLY A 45 1.84 15.12 12.60
C GLY A 45 2.18 15.47 11.14
N ASP A 46 2.26 14.48 10.26
CA ASP A 46 2.61 14.68 8.84
C ASP A 46 1.36 15.01 8.02
N ALA A 47 0.96 16.29 8.06
CA ALA A 47 -0.24 16.79 7.38
C ALA A 47 -0.25 16.50 5.87
N LYS A 48 0.93 16.57 5.23
CA LYS A 48 1.08 16.29 3.80
C LYS A 48 0.86 14.81 3.50
N ALA A 49 1.40 13.91 4.32
CA ALA A 49 1.14 12.48 4.17
C ALA A 49 -0.33 12.13 4.46
N ILE A 50 -0.95 12.78 5.44
CA ILE A 50 -2.40 12.63 5.72
C ILE A 50 -3.23 13.04 4.50
N ALA A 51 -2.93 14.20 3.90
CA ALA A 51 -3.65 14.72 2.74
C ALA A 51 -3.59 13.80 1.52
N ALA A 52 -2.49 13.05 1.34
CA ALA A 52 -2.32 12.12 0.23
C ALA A 52 -3.31 10.93 0.24
N PHE A 53 -3.97 10.66 1.38
CA PHE A 53 -5.01 9.63 1.47
C PHE A 53 -6.38 10.09 0.96
N TYR A 54 -6.57 11.37 0.68
CA TYR A 54 -7.86 11.91 0.25
C TYR A 54 -7.94 12.02 -1.27
N ALA A 55 -9.09 11.63 -1.82
CA ALA A 55 -9.39 11.86 -3.23
C ALA A 55 -9.46 13.37 -3.55
N GLN A 56 -9.29 13.72 -4.83
CA GLN A 56 -9.27 15.11 -5.27
C GLN A 56 -10.57 15.87 -4.95
N ASP A 57 -11.69 15.17 -4.93
CA ASP A 57 -13.04 15.65 -4.63
C ASP A 57 -13.50 15.32 -3.20
N ALA A 58 -12.60 14.87 -2.34
CA ALA A 58 -12.94 14.50 -0.97
C ALA A 58 -13.52 15.68 -0.18
N ILE A 59 -14.47 15.36 0.70
CA ILE A 59 -15.05 16.29 1.66
C ILE A 59 -14.72 15.79 3.07
N LEU A 60 -13.97 16.60 3.83
CA LEU A 60 -13.67 16.34 5.24
C LEU A 60 -14.55 17.23 6.12
N LEU A 61 -15.22 16.60 7.09
CA LEU A 61 -16.10 17.26 8.07
C LEU A 61 -15.53 17.09 9.49
N PRO A 62 -14.59 17.95 9.91
CA PRO A 62 -14.09 17.97 11.28
C PRO A 62 -15.12 18.54 12.26
N SER A 63 -14.86 18.40 13.56
CA SER A 63 -15.71 18.93 14.64
C SER A 63 -15.81 20.47 14.65
N THR A 64 -15.01 21.18 13.85
CA THR A 64 -15.12 22.65 13.68
C THR A 64 -16.30 23.07 12.82
N HIS A 65 -17.04 22.12 12.23
CA HIS A 65 -18.16 22.35 11.30
C HIS A 65 -17.80 23.09 10.01
N VAL A 66 -16.50 23.27 9.72
CA VAL A 66 -16.03 23.82 8.46
C VAL A 66 -15.95 22.70 7.42
N VAL A 67 -16.56 22.90 6.26
CA VAL A 67 -16.44 21.95 5.14
C VAL A 67 -15.08 22.14 4.48
N ILE A 68 -14.24 21.12 4.55
CA ILE A 68 -12.91 21.10 3.92
C ILE A 68 -12.99 20.29 2.63
N LYS A 69 -12.38 20.80 1.55
CA LYS A 69 -12.42 20.18 0.22
C LYS A 69 -11.03 19.82 -0.28
N GLY A 70 -10.91 18.59 -0.77
CA GLY A 70 -9.73 18.06 -1.45
C GLY A 70 -8.46 17.99 -0.60
N PRO A 71 -7.37 17.43 -1.15
CA PRO A 71 -6.12 17.20 -0.42
C PRO A 71 -5.50 18.49 0.12
N GLU A 72 -5.50 19.58 -0.66
CA GLU A 72 -4.94 20.87 -0.23
C GLU A 72 -5.66 21.43 1.01
N GLY A 73 -6.99 21.28 1.07
CA GLY A 73 -7.77 21.70 2.23
C GLY A 73 -7.46 20.83 3.46
N VAL A 74 -7.27 19.52 3.26
CA VAL A 74 -6.91 18.58 4.32
C VAL A 74 -5.51 18.86 4.86
N GLU A 75 -4.53 19.12 3.99
CA GLU A 75 -3.16 19.45 4.39
C GLU A 75 -3.10 20.74 5.22
N LYS A 76 -3.95 21.74 4.91
CA LYS A 76 -4.01 22.98 5.69
C LYS A 76 -4.68 22.81 7.06
N PHE A 77 -5.46 21.75 7.24
CA PHE A 77 -6.23 21.53 8.47
C PHE A 77 -5.46 20.72 9.52
N PHE A 78 -4.76 19.67 9.08
CA PHE A 78 -3.89 18.87 9.95
C PHE A 78 -2.53 19.57 10.16
#